data_AF-A0A7S1JGA7-F1
#
_entry.id   AF-A0A7S1JGA7-F1
#
_cell.length_a   1.000
_cell.length_b   1.000
_cell.length_c   1.000
_cell.angle_alpha   90.00
_cell.angle_beta   90.00
_cell.angle_gamma   90.00
#
_symmetry.space_group_name_H-M   'P 1'
#
loop_
_entity.id
_entity.type
_entity.pdbx_description
1 polymer ?
#
loop_
_entity_poly.entity_id
_entity_poly.type
_entity_poly.pdbx_seq_one_letter_code
_entity_poly.pdbx_strand_id
1 'polypeptide(L)'
;AVLPSGHSHPSSSGMVVHRGVCGMQSDFRDALVQAAGWVIAMFLTVCLGVALVPGTPKPYSTQLWTAPRSSTVTRPQRSHHLLSLRDSTSQIGQLPLSSPVRPDIHSSAPRPTTRVMHAGARCVGCAPTQTGLAASHGVLAAGGMALLGGALFGLRRSVQIRATDDNTGTGPAPPNGETEDVHVVSLLRPKRLEDPAADLLWAWKDAVLGDGNDFFVPRPNTLRRLAAAFVASASRRVPITECVVLANCARIDVYVVTSASTATVEVVRHVSGQLLVQIQAWQDQEARGPLLQLPWADREDRVAWPDADRDTRTLASMSVANQHLPVGFPAVDVQALQGVLVALSGREPVTRHCCLVAAGLGPGSRPFNPFNSRDAHIMLQLKRTLEATEAPAVIQSTAFSSPSQALPPPCRVRLSTILKCSLSAGKAARSPNCVPEILPLKRFGANPRSGRYALPISAADRTARTAAEEAVLASAVEPAVRRCQTDLQALCSADVIKRLRAEAEAAAAEVLAATYGPIIPMGTLQQVRRSTQRVLHTPTVALRSGQAVDTDAVVRAVAEAASAVATPSAKPVPGP
;
A
#
# COMPACT_ATOMS: atom_id res chain seq x y z
N ALA A 1 -21.66 47.81 21.16
CA ALA A 1 -21.46 47.77 22.62
C ALA A 1 -20.00 48.05 22.91
N VAL A 2 -19.77 49.21 23.54
CA VAL A 2 -18.63 49.65 24.37
C VAL A 2 -17.23 49.06 24.08
N LEU A 3 -16.29 49.93 23.69
CA LEU A 3 -15.04 50.25 24.41
C LEU A 3 -14.20 51.29 23.61
N PRO A 4 -13.26 52.03 24.24
CA PRO A 4 -13.29 53.49 24.22
C PRO A 4 -12.03 54.13 23.63
N SER A 5 -12.15 55.44 23.38
CA SER A 5 -11.09 56.40 23.08
C SER A 5 -10.24 56.77 24.30
N GLY A 6 -8.92 56.93 24.12
CA GLY A 6 -8.01 57.49 25.14
C GLY A 6 -6.65 57.95 24.57
N HIS A 7 -6.51 59.28 24.47
CA HIS A 7 -5.34 60.16 24.70
C HIS A 7 -3.98 60.03 23.96
N SER A 8 -3.70 61.06 23.12
CA SER A 8 -2.55 62.04 23.11
C SER A 8 -1.18 61.62 23.69
N HIS A 9 0.02 61.93 23.14
CA HIS A 9 0.56 63.17 22.53
C HIS A 9 2.00 62.90 21.94
N PRO A 10 2.86 63.87 21.49
CA PRO A 10 3.26 64.05 20.08
C PRO A 10 4.79 63.93 19.77
N SER A 11 5.17 64.39 18.56
CA SER A 11 6.50 64.64 17.95
C SER A 11 7.00 63.53 17.00
N SER A 12 7.62 63.75 15.85
CA SER A 12 7.98 64.93 15.04
C SER A 12 8.38 64.43 13.64
N SER A 13 8.43 65.34 12.66
CA SER A 13 9.23 65.27 11.42
C SER A 13 8.72 64.43 10.23
N GLY A 14 7.94 65.10 9.38
CA GLY A 14 8.33 65.41 7.99
C GLY A 14 8.42 64.29 6.96
N MET A 15 7.46 64.24 6.04
CA MET A 15 7.72 64.33 4.59
C MET A 15 6.42 64.45 3.79
N VAL A 16 6.44 65.36 2.81
CA VAL A 16 5.38 65.59 1.82
C VAL A 16 5.42 64.48 0.78
N VAL A 17 4.33 63.72 0.60
CA VAL A 17 4.06 62.92 -0.62
C VAL A 17 2.57 62.96 -0.97
N HIS A 18 2.31 63.08 -2.27
CA HIS A 18 1.07 63.32 -2.99
C HIS A 18 -0.22 62.63 -2.49
N ARG A 19 -1.31 63.41 -2.46
CA ARG A 19 -2.71 62.94 -2.48
C ARG A 19 -3.03 62.29 -3.82
N GLY A 20 -3.49 61.04 -3.78
CA GLY A 20 -4.15 60.39 -4.90
C GLY A 20 -4.69 59.01 -4.52
N VAL A 21 -6.01 58.84 -4.62
CA VAL A 21 -6.76 57.56 -4.66
C VAL A 21 -6.98 56.84 -3.32
N CYS A 22 -8.05 57.22 -2.61
CA CYS A 22 -8.68 56.43 -1.52
C CYS A 22 -10.18 56.21 -1.79
N GLY A 23 -10.55 55.79 -3.01
CA GLY A 23 -11.95 55.58 -3.40
C GLY A 23 -12.35 54.15 -3.74
N MET A 24 -11.42 53.19 -3.90
CA MET A 24 -11.76 51.85 -4.42
C MET A 24 -11.88 50.73 -3.37
N GLN A 25 -11.53 50.97 -2.10
CA GLN A 25 -11.52 49.91 -1.08
C GLN A 25 -12.88 49.65 -0.41
N SER A 26 -13.79 50.63 -0.37
CA SER A 26 -15.15 50.42 0.18
C SER A 26 -15.98 49.54 -0.76
N ASP A 27 -15.94 49.84 -2.06
CA ASP A 27 -16.84 49.24 -3.03
C ASP A 27 -16.51 47.77 -3.28
N PHE A 28 -15.23 47.40 -3.19
CA PHE A 28 -14.81 46.00 -3.29
C PHE A 28 -15.26 45.17 -2.09
N ARG A 29 -15.24 45.75 -0.89
CA ARG A 29 -15.66 45.06 0.34
C ARG A 29 -17.17 44.83 0.35
N ASP A 30 -17.94 45.81 -0.11
CA ASP A 30 -19.39 45.71 -0.20
C ASP A 30 -19.84 44.71 -1.29
N ALA A 31 -19.13 44.66 -2.42
CA ALA A 31 -19.35 43.66 -3.46
C ALA A 31 -19.08 42.22 -2.96
N LEU A 32 -18.05 42.04 -2.13
CA LEU A 32 -17.69 40.73 -1.57
C LEU A 32 -18.70 40.24 -0.54
N VAL A 33 -19.23 41.15 0.29
CA VAL A 33 -20.30 40.86 1.25
C VAL A 33 -21.61 40.53 0.53
N GLN A 34 -21.96 41.26 -0.54
CA GLN A 34 -23.13 40.93 -1.35
C GLN A 34 -22.99 39.57 -2.04
N ALA A 35 -21.83 39.26 -2.63
CA ALA A 35 -21.58 37.98 -3.26
C ALA A 35 -21.69 36.80 -2.26
N ALA A 36 -21.16 36.96 -1.05
CA ALA A 36 -21.31 35.95 0.01
C ALA A 36 -22.78 35.77 0.44
N GLY A 37 -23.55 36.86 0.52
CA GLY A 37 -24.98 36.82 0.81
C GLY A 37 -25.78 36.02 -0.23
N TRP A 38 -25.49 36.23 -1.52
CA TRP A 38 -26.14 35.50 -2.61
C TRP A 38 -25.85 33.99 -2.60
N VAL A 39 -24.60 33.60 -2.29
CA VAL A 39 -24.22 32.18 -2.19
C VAL A 39 -24.95 31.49 -1.03
N ILE A 40 -25.04 32.15 0.13
CA ILE A 40 -25.75 31.61 1.30
C ILE A 40 -27.25 31.51 1.01
N ALA A 41 -27.85 32.52 0.38
CA ALA A 41 -29.26 32.50 0.01
C ALA A 41 -29.58 31.39 -1.01
N MET A 42 -28.74 31.17 -2.03
CA MET A 42 -28.91 30.06 -2.97
C MET A 42 -28.78 28.71 -2.27
N PHE A 43 -27.81 28.54 -1.38
CA PHE A 43 -27.61 27.29 -0.65
C PHE A 43 -28.82 26.96 0.24
N LEU A 44 -29.34 27.95 0.98
CA LEU A 44 -30.54 27.79 1.81
C LEU A 44 -31.78 27.49 0.96
N THR A 45 -31.93 28.13 -0.20
CA THR A 45 -33.06 27.89 -1.11
C THR A 45 -33.04 26.47 -1.68
N VAL A 46 -31.85 25.96 -2.03
CA VAL A 46 -31.69 24.57 -2.49
C VAL A 46 -31.98 23.58 -1.36
N CYS A 47 -31.48 23.84 -0.15
CA CYS A 47 -31.72 22.98 1.01
C CYS A 47 -33.20 22.96 1.43
N LEU A 48 -33.89 24.12 1.41
CA LEU A 48 -35.33 24.19 1.70
C LEU A 48 -36.17 23.57 0.56
N GLY A 49 -35.76 23.73 -0.70
CA GLY A 49 -36.45 23.13 -1.85
C GLY A 49 -36.39 21.60 -1.83
N VAL A 50 -35.27 21.01 -1.39
CA VAL A 50 -35.12 19.54 -1.27
C VAL A 50 -35.94 18.98 -0.10
N ALA A 51 -36.23 19.79 0.94
CA ALA A 51 -37.05 19.37 2.08
C ALA A 51 -38.57 19.37 1.81
N LEU A 52 -39.02 19.99 0.71
CA LEU A 52 -40.45 20.24 0.44
C LEU A 52 -41.01 19.49 -0.79
N VAL A 53 -40.35 18.44 -1.28
CA VAL A 53 -40.92 17.59 -2.36
C VAL A 53 -41.56 16.34 -1.75
N PRO A 54 -42.90 16.26 -1.62
CA PRO A 54 -43.58 15.05 -1.21
C PRO A 54 -43.78 14.15 -2.43
N GLY A 55 -43.25 12.92 -2.35
CA GLY A 55 -43.63 11.85 -3.27
C GLY A 55 -42.67 11.62 -4.43
N THR A 56 -41.59 10.88 -4.17
CA THR A 56 -41.03 9.96 -5.16
C THR A 56 -40.71 8.62 -4.48
N PRO A 57 -41.00 7.48 -5.14
CA PRO A 57 -40.86 6.15 -4.55
C PRO A 57 -39.39 5.74 -4.48
N LYS A 58 -38.94 5.23 -3.32
CA LYS A 58 -37.60 4.68 -3.12
C LYS A 58 -37.47 3.33 -3.83
N PRO A 59 -36.47 3.11 -4.70
CA PRO A 59 -36.07 1.77 -5.09
C PRO A 59 -34.91 1.28 -4.20
N TYR A 60 -34.92 -0.02 -3.93
CA TYR A 60 -33.89 -0.85 -3.29
C TYR A 60 -33.79 -0.87 -1.75
N SER A 61 -34.47 -1.90 -1.23
CA SER A 61 -34.19 -2.61 0.02
C SER A 61 -32.71 -2.97 0.13
N THR A 62 -32.04 -2.41 1.13
CA THR A 62 -30.78 -2.92 1.65
C THR A 62 -31.10 -3.64 2.95
N GLN A 63 -31.00 -4.96 2.97
CA GLN A 63 -31.11 -5.74 4.22
C GLN A 63 -29.91 -5.38 5.10
N LEU A 64 -30.14 -4.51 6.09
CA LEU A 64 -29.24 -4.33 7.22
C LEU A 64 -29.29 -5.58 8.10
N TRP A 65 -28.14 -6.20 8.29
CA TRP A 65 -27.89 -7.12 9.40
C TRP A 65 -28.06 -6.36 10.72
N THR A 66 -29.12 -6.69 11.46
CA THR A 66 -29.29 -6.27 12.85
C THR A 66 -28.42 -7.16 13.74
N ALA A 67 -27.46 -6.55 14.44
CA ALA A 67 -26.73 -7.20 15.53
C ALA A 67 -27.68 -7.44 16.72
N PRO A 68 -27.58 -8.58 17.44
CA PRO A 68 -28.40 -8.82 18.62
C PRO A 68 -27.91 -7.95 19.79
N ARG A 69 -28.88 -7.36 20.48
CA ARG A 69 -28.72 -6.58 21.72
C ARG A 69 -27.88 -7.35 22.75
N SER A 70 -26.76 -6.76 23.15
CA SER A 70 -25.98 -7.21 24.31
C SER A 70 -26.75 -6.91 25.59
N SER A 71 -27.05 -7.97 26.35
CA SER A 71 -27.46 -7.89 27.74
C SER A 71 -26.34 -7.26 28.58
N THR A 72 -26.76 -6.40 29.49
CA THR A 72 -25.98 -5.83 30.59
C THR A 72 -25.37 -6.94 31.44
N VAL A 73 -24.04 -7.10 31.35
CA VAL A 73 -23.26 -7.90 32.30
C VAL A 73 -22.54 -6.94 33.23
N THR A 74 -22.91 -7.00 34.51
CA THR A 74 -22.26 -6.34 35.63
C THR A 74 -20.81 -6.78 35.76
N ARG A 75 -19.92 -5.80 35.85
CA ARG A 75 -18.47 -5.94 35.95
C ARG A 75 -18.08 -6.08 37.43
N PRO A 76 -17.40 -7.16 37.88
CA PRO A 76 -16.85 -7.17 39.23
C PRO A 76 -15.55 -6.36 39.25
N GLN A 77 -15.48 -5.39 40.18
CA GLN A 77 -14.24 -4.72 40.56
C GLN A 77 -13.24 -5.76 41.09
N ARG A 78 -12.04 -5.80 40.50
CA ARG A 78 -10.87 -6.43 41.12
C ARG A 78 -10.01 -5.33 41.70
N SER A 79 -9.89 -5.34 43.02
CA SER A 79 -8.94 -4.59 43.82
C SER A 79 -7.51 -5.04 43.49
N HIS A 80 -6.64 -4.07 43.21
CA HIS A 80 -5.20 -4.28 43.14
C HIS A 80 -4.63 -4.23 44.57
N HIS A 81 -4.16 -5.37 45.08
CA HIS A 81 -3.27 -5.40 46.24
C HIS A 81 -1.85 -5.02 45.77
N LEU A 82 -1.38 -3.88 46.25
CA LEU A 82 0.03 -3.48 46.26
C LEU A 82 0.75 -4.28 47.34
N LEU A 83 1.71 -5.12 46.96
CA LEU A 83 2.76 -5.61 47.87
C LEU A 83 4.05 -4.90 47.50
N SER A 84 4.36 -3.89 48.32
CA SER A 84 5.68 -3.28 48.47
C SER A 84 6.60 -4.28 49.17
N LEU A 85 7.72 -4.62 48.54
CA LEU A 85 8.85 -5.29 49.19
C LEU A 85 10.10 -5.05 48.34
N ARG A 86 10.87 -4.01 48.70
CA ARG A 86 12.33 -3.94 48.52
C ARG A 86 12.87 -2.68 49.20
N ASP A 87 13.49 -2.90 50.35
CA ASP A 87 14.63 -2.13 50.84
C ASP A 87 15.52 -3.09 51.60
N SER A 88 16.80 -3.16 51.21
CA SER A 88 17.97 -3.43 52.06
C SER A 88 19.19 -3.68 51.16
N THR A 89 19.92 -2.62 50.87
CA THR A 89 21.31 -2.66 50.42
C THR A 89 22.27 -2.64 51.60
N SER A 90 23.44 -3.23 51.36
CA SER A 90 24.74 -3.04 52.02
C SER A 90 25.04 -3.86 53.27
N GLN A 91 25.97 -4.81 53.14
CA GLN A 91 27.26 -4.67 53.82
C GLN A 91 28.38 -5.45 53.11
N ILE A 92 29.54 -4.82 53.12
CA ILE A 92 30.83 -5.19 52.53
C ILE A 92 31.55 -6.19 53.46
N GLY A 93 32.26 -7.16 52.89
CA GLY A 93 33.20 -8.01 53.63
C GLY A 93 34.06 -8.86 52.70
N GLN A 94 35.38 -8.67 52.78
CA GLN A 94 36.44 -9.24 51.94
C GLN A 94 36.74 -10.73 52.23
N LEU A 95 37.14 -11.47 51.17
CA LEU A 95 38.16 -12.56 50.98
C LEU A 95 38.72 -13.37 52.19
N PRO A 96 39.41 -14.54 52.05
CA PRO A 96 39.77 -15.35 50.85
C PRO A 96 39.67 -16.92 51.01
N LEU A 97 40.08 -17.65 49.96
CA LEU A 97 40.70 -19.00 49.92
C LEU A 97 39.91 -20.24 50.41
N SER A 98 39.65 -21.18 49.48
CA SER A 98 40.30 -22.51 49.41
C SER A 98 39.48 -23.51 48.56
N SER A 99 40.12 -24.09 47.53
CA SER A 99 39.78 -25.43 47.02
C SER A 99 40.14 -26.47 48.09
N PRO A 100 39.53 -27.68 48.14
CA PRO A 100 40.04 -28.74 47.27
C PRO A 100 39.07 -29.92 46.93
N VAL A 101 39.59 -30.81 46.08
CA VAL A 101 39.33 -32.27 46.02
C VAL A 101 38.10 -32.79 45.23
N ARG A 102 38.42 -33.41 44.08
CA ARG A 102 37.68 -34.49 43.39
C ARG A 102 37.57 -35.75 44.26
N PRO A 103 36.60 -36.64 43.97
CA PRO A 103 37.06 -37.91 43.40
C PRO A 103 36.24 -38.39 42.20
N ASP A 104 36.99 -38.94 41.24
CA ASP A 104 36.53 -39.82 40.16
C ASP A 104 36.00 -41.15 40.74
N ILE A 105 34.87 -41.70 40.27
CA ILE A 105 34.60 -43.15 40.20
C ILE A 105 33.67 -43.50 39.02
N HIS A 106 34.25 -44.25 38.08
CA HIS A 106 33.78 -45.36 37.24
C HIS A 106 32.50 -45.33 36.37
N SER A 107 32.80 -45.50 35.08
CA SER A 107 32.09 -46.20 34.00
C SER A 107 31.36 -47.49 34.39
N SER A 108 30.19 -47.74 33.78
CA SER A 108 29.83 -49.08 33.31
C SER A 108 28.89 -49.02 32.10
N ALA A 109 29.10 -50.01 31.22
CA ALA A 109 28.80 -50.07 29.80
C ALA A 109 27.37 -50.62 29.51
N PRO A 110 27.00 -50.82 28.22
CA PRO A 110 25.61 -50.97 27.77
C PRO A 110 25.11 -52.42 27.82
N ARG A 111 23.79 -52.59 27.93
CA ARG A 111 23.11 -53.90 27.76
C ARG A 111 22.71 -54.12 26.29
N PRO A 112 23.04 -55.29 25.70
CA PRO A 112 22.50 -55.74 24.42
C PRO A 112 21.48 -56.90 24.58
N THR A 113 21.00 -57.40 23.43
CA THR A 113 20.35 -58.70 23.11
C THR A 113 18.82 -58.83 23.33
N THR A 114 17.96 -58.95 22.30
CA THR A 114 17.65 -59.97 21.24
C THR A 114 16.57 -61.02 21.61
N ARG A 115 15.53 -61.12 20.73
CA ARG A 115 14.82 -62.32 20.17
C ARG A 115 13.41 -61.86 19.71
N VAL A 116 12.94 -62.00 18.46
CA VAL A 116 12.79 -63.12 17.49
C VAL A 116 11.79 -64.21 17.90
N MET A 117 10.63 -64.26 17.21
CA MET A 117 9.98 -65.39 16.48
C MET A 117 8.77 -64.81 15.70
N HIS A 118 8.68 -64.91 14.35
CA HIS A 118 8.01 -65.95 13.51
C HIS A 118 6.60 -66.35 14.00
N ALA A 119 5.53 -66.53 13.20
CA ALA A 119 5.34 -66.95 11.80
C ALA A 119 3.97 -66.47 11.24
N GLY A 120 3.80 -66.25 9.93
CA GLY A 120 3.01 -67.12 9.02
C GLY A 120 1.59 -66.56 8.78
N ALA A 121 0.86 -66.72 7.66
CA ALA A 121 1.08 -67.28 6.33
C ALA A 121 -0.05 -66.80 5.36
N ARG A 122 0.29 -66.76 4.07
CA ARG A 122 -0.45 -66.91 2.78
C ARG A 122 -2.00 -66.92 2.70
N CYS A 123 -2.53 -66.31 1.63
CA CYS A 123 -3.26 -66.91 0.47
C CYS A 123 -3.84 -65.75 -0.40
N VAL A 124 -3.57 -65.57 -1.70
CA VAL A 124 -3.86 -66.32 -2.96
C VAL A 124 -5.32 -66.20 -3.46
N GLY A 125 -5.46 -65.67 -4.69
CA GLY A 125 -6.55 -65.91 -5.66
C GLY A 125 -7.69 -64.90 -5.65
N CYS A 126 -8.37 -64.53 -6.73
CA CYS A 126 -8.29 -64.83 -8.16
C CYS A 126 -9.17 -63.78 -8.89
N ALA A 127 -8.79 -63.41 -10.11
CA ALA A 127 -9.69 -62.79 -11.08
C ALA A 127 -10.74 -63.81 -11.57
N PRO A 128 -11.83 -63.35 -12.22
CA PRO A 128 -11.93 -63.71 -13.63
C PRO A 128 -12.44 -62.60 -14.56
N THR A 129 -11.99 -62.76 -15.81
CA THR A 129 -12.35 -62.12 -17.08
C THR A 129 -13.67 -62.64 -17.70
N GLN A 130 -14.11 -61.92 -18.74
CA GLN A 130 -15.02 -62.26 -19.86
C GLN A 130 -16.43 -61.65 -19.78
N THR A 131 -17.12 -61.16 -20.83
CA THR A 131 -16.92 -60.95 -22.30
C THR A 131 -18.21 -60.24 -22.82
N GLY A 132 -18.15 -59.58 -23.99
CA GLY A 132 -19.32 -59.19 -24.81
C GLY A 132 -19.34 -57.69 -25.16
N LEU A 133 -18.77 -57.15 -26.25
CA LEU A 133 -18.97 -57.34 -27.71
C LEU A 133 -20.36 -56.94 -28.26
N ALA A 134 -20.44 -55.72 -28.83
CA ALA A 134 -21.14 -55.31 -30.08
C ALA A 134 -21.13 -53.76 -30.17
N ALA A 135 -20.33 -53.14 -31.06
CA ALA A 135 -20.74 -52.59 -32.39
C ALA A 135 -21.83 -51.49 -32.28
N SER A 136 -21.74 -50.28 -32.85
CA SER A 136 -21.02 -49.75 -34.02
C SER A 136 -21.29 -48.24 -34.18
N HIS A 137 -20.48 -47.57 -35.02
CA HIS A 137 -20.55 -46.18 -35.54
C HIS A 137 -20.08 -45.08 -34.55
N GLY A 138 -19.04 -44.28 -34.78
CA GLY A 138 -18.27 -43.99 -35.99
C GLY A 138 -18.46 -42.53 -36.39
N VAL A 139 -17.78 -41.57 -35.72
CA VAL A 139 -17.45 -40.25 -36.28
C VAL A 139 -16.08 -39.81 -35.75
N LEU A 140 -15.19 -39.54 -36.69
CA LEU A 140 -13.87 -38.95 -36.53
C LEU A 140 -13.96 -37.50 -36.01
N ALA A 141 -13.19 -37.17 -34.99
CA ALA A 141 -12.54 -35.86 -34.88
C ALA A 141 -11.27 -35.99 -34.02
N ALA A 142 -10.15 -35.67 -34.66
CA ALA A 142 -8.82 -35.69 -34.09
C ALA A 142 -8.64 -34.63 -33.00
N GLY A 143 -7.94 -34.99 -31.93
CA GLY A 143 -7.51 -34.08 -30.87
C GLY A 143 -6.63 -34.81 -29.88
N GLY A 144 -5.33 -34.85 -30.15
CA GLY A 144 -4.34 -35.54 -29.33
C GLY A 144 -4.26 -34.97 -27.91
N MET A 145 -4.63 -35.79 -26.93
CA MET A 145 -4.34 -35.59 -25.52
C MET A 145 -2.96 -36.18 -25.22
N ALA A 146 -1.95 -35.32 -25.18
CA ALA A 146 -0.63 -35.67 -24.69
C ALA A 146 -0.57 -35.45 -23.17
N LEU A 147 -0.20 -36.54 -22.49
CA LEU A 147 0.18 -36.64 -21.10
C LEU A 147 1.21 -35.57 -20.69
N LEU A 148 0.82 -34.68 -19.78
CA LEU A 148 1.74 -33.91 -18.92
C LEU A 148 1.26 -34.01 -17.48
N GLY A 149 1.32 -35.23 -16.95
CA GLY A 149 1.19 -35.51 -15.53
C GLY A 149 2.57 -35.74 -14.92
N GLY A 150 2.96 -34.88 -13.98
CA GLY A 150 3.99 -35.22 -13.00
C GLY A 150 5.36 -34.58 -13.19
N ALA A 151 5.48 -33.28 -12.85
CA ALA A 151 6.74 -32.68 -12.36
C ALA A 151 6.51 -31.30 -11.72
N LEU A 152 5.57 -31.20 -10.76
CA LEU A 152 5.43 -30.00 -9.92
C LEU A 152 5.28 -30.44 -8.46
N PHE A 153 6.34 -30.99 -7.89
CA PHE A 153 6.48 -31.18 -6.45
C PHE A 153 7.94 -30.94 -6.06
N GLY A 154 8.17 -29.97 -5.15
CA GLY A 154 9.40 -29.94 -4.37
C GLY A 154 10.23 -28.65 -4.34
N LEU A 155 9.63 -27.45 -4.42
CA LEU A 155 10.35 -26.20 -4.10
C LEU A 155 9.65 -25.40 -2.99
N ARG A 156 9.53 -26.02 -1.81
CA ARG A 156 9.59 -25.25 -0.55
C ARG A 156 11.07 -24.99 -0.21
N ARG A 157 11.76 -24.24 -1.06
CA ARG A 157 12.96 -23.52 -0.60
C ARG A 157 12.46 -22.19 -0.07
N SER A 158 12.90 -21.85 1.13
CA SER A 158 12.97 -20.49 1.63
C SER A 158 13.63 -19.66 0.55
N VAL A 159 12.84 -18.99 -0.28
CA VAL A 159 13.36 -18.00 -1.21
C VAL A 159 13.75 -16.81 -0.34
N GLN A 160 14.94 -16.87 0.25
CA GLN A 160 15.69 -15.66 0.47
C GLN A 160 15.91 -15.10 -0.92
N ILE A 161 15.03 -14.20 -1.34
CA ILE A 161 15.31 -13.28 -2.44
C ILE A 161 16.35 -12.33 -1.85
N ARG A 162 17.59 -12.82 -1.68
CA ARG A 162 18.75 -11.94 -1.78
C ARG A 162 18.60 -11.29 -3.15
N ALA A 163 18.96 -10.01 -3.25
CA ALA A 163 19.10 -9.36 -4.55
C ALA A 163 20.04 -10.24 -5.41
N THR A 164 19.47 -11.17 -6.17
CA THR A 164 20.18 -11.92 -7.17
C THR A 164 20.23 -10.97 -8.32
N ASP A 165 21.43 -10.50 -8.65
CA ASP A 165 21.73 -9.70 -9.84
C ASP A 165 21.39 -10.47 -11.16
N ASP A 166 20.79 -11.66 -11.05
CA ASP A 166 20.40 -12.54 -12.15
C ASP A 166 19.15 -12.08 -12.93
N ASN A 167 18.58 -10.91 -12.61
CA ASN A 167 17.63 -10.25 -13.50
C ASN A 167 18.33 -9.29 -14.50
N THR A 168 19.60 -9.56 -14.82
CA THR A 168 20.29 -9.06 -16.01
C THR A 168 19.87 -9.78 -17.29
N GLY A 169 18.72 -10.47 -17.28
CA GLY A 169 18.00 -10.78 -18.50
C GLY A 169 17.85 -9.48 -19.29
N THR A 170 18.69 -9.32 -20.30
CA THR A 170 18.68 -8.27 -21.30
C THR A 170 17.42 -8.47 -22.15
N GLY A 171 16.27 -8.37 -21.52
CA GLY A 171 15.03 -8.10 -22.22
C GLY A 171 15.26 -6.84 -23.05
N PRO A 172 14.77 -6.80 -24.31
CA PRO A 172 14.94 -5.63 -25.15
C PRO A 172 14.51 -4.40 -24.36
N ALA A 173 15.39 -3.39 -24.34
CA ALA A 173 15.13 -2.14 -23.63
C ALA A 173 13.69 -1.68 -23.96
N PRO A 174 12.84 -1.42 -22.95
CA PRO A 174 11.46 -1.09 -23.20
C PRO A 174 11.43 0.10 -24.17
N PRO A 175 10.66 0.02 -25.27
CA PRO A 175 10.64 1.07 -26.28
C PRO A 175 10.23 2.39 -25.62
N ASN A 176 11.22 3.28 -25.48
CA ASN A 176 11.13 4.71 -25.18
C ASN A 176 9.82 5.18 -24.53
N GLY A 177 9.72 5.10 -23.20
CA GLY A 177 8.62 5.80 -22.50
C GLY A 177 8.42 5.44 -21.04
N GLU A 178 8.83 4.25 -20.59
CA GLU A 178 8.64 3.86 -19.20
C GLU A 178 9.87 4.22 -18.37
N THR A 179 9.94 5.48 -17.93
CA THR A 179 11.02 5.89 -17.02
C THR A 179 10.71 5.50 -15.58
N GLU A 180 9.48 5.15 -15.23
CA GLU A 180 9.10 4.91 -13.84
C GLU A 180 9.22 3.44 -13.43
N ASP A 181 9.87 3.20 -12.29
CA ASP A 181 10.03 1.87 -11.70
C ASP A 181 9.35 1.81 -10.32
N VAL A 182 8.91 0.62 -9.94
CA VAL A 182 8.24 0.35 -8.67
C VAL A 182 9.07 -0.67 -7.89
N HIS A 183 9.33 -0.37 -6.64
CA HIS A 183 10.08 -1.24 -5.74
C HIS A 183 9.28 -1.51 -4.46
N VAL A 184 9.53 -2.66 -3.84
CA VAL A 184 9.20 -2.88 -2.44
C VAL A 184 10.44 -3.35 -1.71
N VAL A 185 10.75 -2.71 -0.59
CA VAL A 185 11.81 -3.09 0.34
C VAL A 185 11.15 -3.58 1.62
N SER A 186 11.34 -4.86 1.93
CA SER A 186 10.63 -5.57 2.98
C SER A 186 11.58 -6.09 4.06
N LEU A 187 11.19 -5.91 5.31
CA LEU A 187 11.69 -6.67 6.45
C LEU A 187 10.62 -7.67 6.88
N LEU A 188 10.93 -8.96 6.80
CA LEU A 188 10.08 -10.01 7.36
C LEU A 188 10.48 -10.27 8.80
N ARG A 189 9.51 -10.56 9.68
CA ARG A 189 9.80 -10.93 11.06
C ARG A 189 10.53 -12.27 11.07
N PRO A 190 11.79 -12.34 11.54
CA PRO A 190 12.49 -13.60 11.65
C PRO A 190 11.76 -14.52 12.63
N LYS A 191 11.80 -15.84 12.40
CA LYS A 191 11.35 -16.81 13.42
C LYS A 191 12.25 -16.79 14.65
N ARG A 192 13.53 -16.45 14.44
CA ARG A 192 14.54 -16.21 15.46
C ARG A 192 15.28 -14.94 15.08
N LEU A 193 15.24 -14.00 16.01
CA LEU A 193 15.96 -12.74 15.99
C LEU A 193 17.42 -13.08 16.34
N GLU A 194 18.20 -13.43 15.32
CA GLU A 194 19.63 -13.77 15.45
C GLU A 194 20.52 -12.67 14.85
N ASP A 195 19.94 -11.77 14.06
CA ASP A 195 20.65 -10.66 13.42
C ASP A 195 20.40 -9.36 14.20
N PRO A 196 21.44 -8.74 14.79
CA PRO A 196 21.28 -7.55 15.63
C PRO A 196 20.69 -6.35 14.86
N ALA A 197 20.89 -6.26 13.54
CA ALA A 197 20.32 -5.19 12.73
C ALA A 197 18.81 -5.38 12.52
N ALA A 198 18.37 -6.63 12.29
CA ALA A 198 16.95 -6.95 12.22
C ALA A 198 16.27 -6.70 13.57
N ASP A 199 16.91 -7.09 14.67
CA ASP A 199 16.40 -6.92 16.04
C ASP A 199 16.20 -5.44 16.37
N LEU A 200 17.20 -4.62 16.08
CA LEU A 200 17.13 -3.18 16.30
C LEU A 200 16.02 -2.53 15.47
N LEU A 201 15.90 -2.89 14.18
CA LEU A 201 14.86 -2.37 13.30
C LEU A 201 13.45 -2.81 13.75
N TRP A 202 13.30 -4.03 14.27
CA TRP A 202 12.03 -4.50 14.86
C TRP A 202 11.70 -3.77 16.17
N ALA A 203 12.68 -3.54 17.03
CA ALA A 203 12.49 -2.78 18.27
C ALA A 203 12.01 -1.35 17.97
N TRP A 204 12.68 -0.67 17.02
CA TRP A 204 12.25 0.64 16.53
C TRP A 204 10.82 0.61 15.96
N LYS A 205 10.52 -0.37 15.09
CA LYS A 205 9.20 -0.49 14.48
C LYS A 205 8.12 -0.68 15.55
N ASP A 206 8.34 -1.58 16.50
CA ASP A 206 7.38 -1.87 17.57
C ASP A 206 7.16 -0.62 18.46
N ALA A 207 8.21 0.14 18.76
CA ALA A 207 8.13 1.37 19.57
C ALA A 207 7.44 2.54 18.83
N VAL A 208 7.77 2.74 17.55
CA VAL A 208 7.36 3.93 16.78
C VAL A 208 6.09 3.68 15.96
N LEU A 209 6.03 2.57 15.23
CA LEU A 209 4.92 2.23 14.33
C LEU A 209 3.87 1.32 15.00
N GLY A 210 4.22 0.72 16.13
CA GLY A 210 3.40 -0.20 16.92
C GLY A 210 3.77 -1.67 16.68
N ASP A 211 3.60 -2.50 17.72
CA ASP A 211 3.99 -3.91 17.74
C ASP A 211 3.06 -4.84 16.95
N GLY A 212 1.86 -4.34 16.61
CA GLY A 212 0.81 -5.06 15.91
C GLY A 212 0.06 -6.08 16.78
N ASN A 213 0.35 -6.18 18.08
CA ASN A 213 -0.42 -6.97 19.04
C ASN A 213 -1.69 -6.24 19.47
N ASP A 214 -1.69 -4.91 19.45
CA ASP A 214 -2.80 -4.10 19.95
C ASP A 214 -4.10 -4.24 19.16
N PHE A 215 -4.18 -5.02 18.07
CA PHE A 215 -5.28 -5.02 17.08
C PHE A 215 -5.55 -3.65 16.43
N PHE A 216 -5.05 -2.56 17.02
CA PHE A 216 -5.02 -1.21 16.53
C PHE A 216 -3.76 -1.04 15.67
N VAL A 217 -3.94 -1.38 14.39
CA VAL A 217 -3.52 -0.63 13.21
C VAL A 217 -2.25 0.21 13.29
N PRO A 218 -1.34 0.09 12.31
CA PRO A 218 -0.17 0.94 12.26
C PRO A 218 -0.61 2.41 12.21
N ARG A 219 -0.01 3.24 13.07
CA ARG A 219 -0.37 4.64 13.27
C ARG A 219 -0.42 5.37 11.91
N PRO A 220 -1.61 5.66 11.35
CA PRO A 220 -1.71 6.05 9.95
C PRO A 220 -0.99 7.38 9.67
N ASN A 221 -1.04 8.30 10.64
CA ASN A 221 -0.32 9.58 10.59
C ASN A 221 1.20 9.36 10.58
N THR A 222 1.71 8.52 11.49
CA THR A 222 3.14 8.19 11.58
C THR A 222 3.63 7.49 10.30
N LEU A 223 2.89 6.52 9.77
CA LEU A 223 3.21 5.88 8.49
C LEU A 223 3.24 6.89 7.34
N ARG A 224 2.24 7.78 7.27
CA ARG A 224 2.17 8.82 6.25
C ARG A 224 3.36 9.78 6.34
N ARG A 225 3.75 10.19 7.54
CA ARG A 225 4.93 11.04 7.76
C ARG A 225 6.22 10.33 7.38
N LEU A 226 6.36 9.05 7.76
CA LEU A 226 7.51 8.25 7.37
C LEU A 226 7.61 8.12 5.85
N ALA A 227 6.50 7.82 5.17
CA ALA A 227 6.45 7.80 3.72
C ALA A 227 6.80 9.17 3.10
N ALA A 228 6.35 10.27 3.72
CA ALA A 228 6.66 11.62 3.25
C ALA A 228 8.15 11.97 3.46
N ALA A 229 8.78 11.48 4.53
CA ALA A 229 10.21 11.62 4.75
C ALA A 229 11.04 10.86 3.69
N PHE A 230 10.59 9.67 3.27
CA PHE A 230 11.21 8.95 2.14
C PHE A 230 11.11 9.74 0.83
N VAL A 231 9.97 10.36 0.54
CA VAL A 231 9.81 11.22 -0.66
C VAL A 231 10.66 12.49 -0.53
N ALA A 232 10.66 13.14 0.63
CA ALA A 232 11.43 14.37 0.87
C ALA A 232 12.95 14.15 0.81
N SER A 233 13.42 12.94 1.14
CA SER A 233 14.82 12.55 1.01
C SER A 233 15.21 12.09 -0.40
N ALA A 234 14.30 12.14 -1.38
CA ALA A 234 14.59 11.77 -2.76
C ALA A 234 15.85 12.49 -3.27
N SER A 235 16.71 11.74 -3.96
CA SER A 235 17.97 12.25 -4.50
C SER A 235 18.01 12.12 -6.01
N ARG A 236 18.99 12.73 -6.67
CA ARG A 236 19.20 12.52 -8.11
C ARG A 236 19.47 11.05 -8.46
N ARG A 237 20.04 10.28 -7.52
CA ARG A 237 20.33 8.85 -7.71
C ARG A 237 19.10 7.96 -7.48
N VAL A 238 18.22 8.38 -6.56
CA VAL A 238 16.99 7.65 -6.22
C VAL A 238 15.85 8.67 -6.22
N PRO A 239 15.28 8.99 -7.40
CA PRO A 239 14.32 10.07 -7.55
C PRO A 239 12.91 9.58 -7.19
N ILE A 240 12.66 9.41 -5.88
CA ILE A 240 11.38 8.90 -5.35
C ILE A 240 10.26 9.90 -5.61
N THR A 241 9.19 9.45 -6.26
CA THR A 241 7.97 10.25 -6.54
C THR A 241 6.78 9.85 -5.69
N GLU A 242 6.72 8.59 -5.27
CA GLU A 242 5.67 8.05 -4.38
C GLU A 242 6.31 7.07 -3.39
N CYS A 243 5.82 7.04 -2.16
CA CYS A 243 6.18 6.10 -1.12
C CYS A 243 4.95 5.71 -0.30
N VAL A 244 4.88 4.45 0.09
CA VAL A 244 3.91 3.93 1.07
C VAL A 244 4.63 3.00 2.03
N VAL A 245 4.35 3.11 3.32
CA VAL A 245 4.82 2.17 4.32
C VAL A 245 3.65 1.34 4.85
N LEU A 246 3.78 0.02 4.78
CA LEU A 246 2.88 -0.94 5.39
C LEU A 246 3.61 -1.67 6.51
N ALA A 247 3.19 -1.46 7.75
CA ALA A 247 3.78 -2.13 8.91
C ALA A 247 2.74 -2.96 9.65
N ASN A 248 3.12 -4.17 10.07
CA ASN A 248 2.29 -5.02 10.92
C ASN A 248 3.14 -5.89 11.86
N CYS A 249 2.51 -6.88 12.50
CA CYS A 249 3.18 -7.77 13.45
C CYS A 249 4.17 -8.77 12.83
N ALA A 250 4.17 -8.91 11.50
CA ALA A 250 4.94 -9.89 10.74
C ALA A 250 5.86 -9.28 9.67
N ARG A 251 5.63 -8.01 9.27
CA ARG A 251 6.47 -7.32 8.28
C ARG A 251 6.49 -5.81 8.41
N ILE A 252 7.48 -5.21 7.75
CA ILE A 252 7.54 -3.81 7.35
C ILE A 252 7.81 -3.82 5.85
N ASP A 253 6.91 -3.27 5.05
CA ASP A 253 7.09 -3.12 3.61
C ASP A 253 7.13 -1.62 3.27
N VAL A 254 8.19 -1.18 2.60
CA VAL A 254 8.35 0.17 2.06
C VAL A 254 8.22 0.09 0.54
N TYR A 255 7.07 0.51 0.03
CA TYR A 255 6.78 0.59 -1.40
C TYR A 255 7.25 1.94 -1.93
N VAL A 256 8.02 1.95 -3.01
CA VAL A 256 8.66 3.14 -3.58
C VAL A 256 8.38 3.17 -5.08
N VAL A 257 8.04 4.34 -5.62
CA VAL A 257 8.01 4.62 -7.05
C VAL A 257 9.11 5.64 -7.36
N THR A 258 9.94 5.36 -8.36
CA THR A 258 10.98 6.28 -8.84
C THR A 258 10.58 6.86 -10.20
N SER A 259 10.95 8.12 -10.47
CA SER A 259 10.68 8.76 -11.79
C SER A 259 11.58 8.26 -12.91
N ALA A 260 12.69 7.61 -12.56
CA ALA A 260 13.68 7.01 -13.45
C ALA A 260 13.92 5.54 -13.07
N SER A 261 14.29 4.72 -14.06
CA SER A 261 14.72 3.34 -13.81
C SER A 261 15.91 3.37 -12.87
N THR A 262 15.72 2.81 -11.68
CA THR A 262 16.70 2.91 -10.59
C THR A 262 17.10 1.50 -10.18
N ALA A 263 18.40 1.25 -10.12
CA ALA A 263 18.91 -0.04 -9.70
C ALA A 263 18.39 -0.39 -8.30
N THR A 264 17.87 -1.62 -8.13
CA THR A 264 17.22 -2.03 -6.87
C THR A 264 18.18 -1.89 -5.68
N VAL A 265 19.47 -2.14 -5.86
CA VAL A 265 20.51 -1.95 -4.83
C VAL A 265 20.61 -0.51 -4.33
N GLU A 266 20.43 0.49 -5.20
CA GLU A 266 20.46 1.91 -4.81
C GLU A 266 19.20 2.28 -4.02
N VAL A 267 18.03 1.73 -4.42
CA VAL A 267 16.79 1.92 -3.68
C VAL A 267 16.88 1.29 -2.29
N VAL A 268 17.39 0.06 -2.17
CA VAL A 268 17.60 -0.61 -0.87
C VAL A 268 18.59 0.20 -0.03
N ARG A 269 19.71 0.65 -0.60
CA ARG A 269 20.68 1.49 0.11
C ARG A 269 20.04 2.76 0.65
N HIS A 270 19.26 3.45 -0.17
CA HIS A 270 18.55 4.67 0.22
C HIS A 270 17.56 4.39 1.36
N VAL A 271 16.73 3.35 1.21
CA VAL A 271 15.74 2.97 2.21
C VAL A 271 16.41 2.57 3.54
N SER A 272 17.48 1.77 3.50
CA SER A 272 18.26 1.41 4.69
C SER A 272 18.85 2.63 5.39
N GLY A 273 19.41 3.58 4.63
CA GLY A 273 19.96 4.81 5.18
C GLY A 273 18.92 5.65 5.90
N GLN A 274 17.74 5.82 5.28
CA GLN A 274 16.62 6.53 5.90
C GLN A 274 16.08 5.80 7.14
N LEU A 275 15.96 4.48 7.11
CA LEU A 275 15.56 3.71 8.30
C LEU A 275 16.58 3.87 9.44
N LEU A 276 17.89 3.87 9.14
CA LEU A 276 18.92 4.11 10.15
C LEU A 276 18.79 5.49 10.80
N VAL A 277 18.50 6.53 10.00
CA VAL A 277 18.23 7.88 10.52
C VAL A 277 17.04 7.89 11.48
N GLN A 278 15.97 7.15 11.16
CA GLN A 278 14.82 7.02 12.04
C GLN A 278 15.14 6.28 13.35
N ILE A 279 15.94 5.22 13.27
CA ILE A 279 16.40 4.45 14.45
C ILE A 279 17.26 5.33 15.36
N GLN A 280 18.23 6.05 14.80
CA GLN A 280 19.11 6.94 15.56
C GLN A 280 18.33 8.05 16.26
N ALA A 281 17.40 8.69 15.55
CA ALA A 281 16.55 9.71 16.16
C ALA A 281 15.67 9.16 17.29
N TRP A 282 15.19 7.92 17.18
CA TRP A 282 14.46 7.24 18.25
C TRP A 282 15.37 6.96 19.46
N GLN A 283 16.60 6.48 19.24
CA GLN A 283 17.59 6.25 20.29
C GLN A 283 17.99 7.55 21.01
N ASP A 284 18.22 8.64 20.26
CA ASP A 284 18.52 9.95 20.82
C ASP A 284 17.38 10.47 21.70
N GLN A 285 16.14 10.14 21.36
CA GLN A 285 14.98 10.48 22.18
C GLN A 285 14.88 9.60 23.43
N GLU A 286 15.11 8.29 23.33
CA GLU A 286 15.16 7.39 24.49
C GLU A 286 16.25 7.81 25.50
N ALA A 287 17.40 8.27 25.01
CA ALA A 287 18.47 8.79 25.85
C ALA A 287 18.06 10.02 26.67
N ARG A 288 17.06 10.80 26.20
CA ARG A 288 16.50 11.95 26.93
C ARG A 288 15.45 11.57 27.96
N GLY A 289 14.99 10.31 27.97
CA GLY A 289 14.04 9.78 28.94
C GLY A 289 13.20 8.62 28.38
N PRO A 290 12.61 7.77 29.23
CA PRO A 290 11.86 6.61 28.78
C PRO A 290 10.62 7.04 27.99
N LEU A 291 10.59 6.76 26.69
CA LEU A 291 9.49 7.16 25.81
C LEU A 291 8.14 6.54 26.22
N LEU A 292 8.19 5.43 26.97
CA LEU A 292 7.02 4.76 27.52
C LEU A 292 6.26 5.60 28.55
N GLN A 293 6.86 6.67 29.09
CA GLN A 293 6.19 7.56 30.04
C GLN A 293 5.37 8.67 29.38
N LEU A 294 5.57 8.90 28.07
CA LEU A 294 4.85 9.96 27.37
C LEU A 294 3.45 9.50 26.94
N PRO A 295 2.42 10.37 27.03
CA PRO A 295 1.07 10.11 26.55
C PRO A 295 1.04 9.59 25.12
N TRP A 296 0.06 8.75 24.79
CA TRP A 296 -0.05 8.10 23.49
C TRP A 296 -0.09 9.09 22.31
N ALA A 297 -0.79 10.22 22.47
CA ALA A 297 -0.88 11.27 21.45
C ALA A 297 0.50 11.88 21.12
N ASP A 298 1.36 12.04 22.12
CA ASP A 298 2.70 12.65 21.98
C ASP A 298 3.72 11.69 21.35
N ARG A 299 3.31 10.46 21.01
CA ARG A 299 4.12 9.49 20.28
C ARG A 299 3.92 9.53 18.77
N GLU A 300 2.85 10.18 18.28
CA GLU A 300 2.53 10.23 16.84
C GLU A 300 3.48 11.14 16.04
N ASP A 301 4.20 12.05 16.71
CA ASP A 301 5.06 13.08 16.11
C ASP A 301 6.54 12.71 15.92
N ARG A 302 6.92 11.44 16.10
CA ARG A 302 8.34 11.07 16.33
C ARG A 302 9.10 10.54 15.13
N VAL A 303 8.49 10.55 13.95
CA VAL A 303 9.23 10.31 12.71
C VAL A 303 10.23 11.44 12.55
N ALA A 304 11.51 11.12 12.49
CA ALA A 304 12.54 12.10 12.21
C ALA A 304 12.31 12.68 10.83
N TRP A 305 12.21 14.01 10.76
CA TRP A 305 12.11 14.68 9.48
C TRP A 305 13.51 14.84 8.87
N PRO A 306 13.68 14.73 7.54
CA PRO A 306 14.90 15.18 6.91
C PRO A 306 15.01 16.68 7.17
N ASP A 307 15.88 17.10 8.08
CA ASP A 307 16.22 18.51 8.20
C ASP A 307 16.78 18.98 6.86
N ALA A 308 16.31 20.11 6.35
CA ALA A 308 16.76 20.67 5.07
C ALA A 308 18.29 20.88 5.02
N ASP A 309 18.94 21.01 6.17
CA ASP A 309 20.39 21.13 6.32
C ASP A 309 21.13 19.79 6.49
N ARG A 310 20.44 18.69 6.78
CA ARG A 310 21.03 17.34 6.79
C ARG A 310 21.03 16.78 5.38
N ASP A 311 21.77 17.46 4.53
CA ASP A 311 21.93 17.11 3.14
C ASP A 311 22.52 15.70 3.01
N THR A 312 22.23 15.04 1.88
CA THR A 312 22.64 13.68 1.50
C THR A 312 24.13 13.33 1.72
N ARG A 313 25.01 14.33 1.83
CA ARG A 313 26.41 14.16 2.26
C ARG A 313 26.55 13.55 3.66
N THR A 314 25.57 13.77 4.53
CA THR A 314 25.55 13.22 5.89
C THR A 314 25.35 11.71 5.90
N LEU A 315 24.58 11.14 4.96
CA LEU A 315 24.41 9.68 4.87
C LEU A 315 25.73 8.96 4.54
N ALA A 316 26.62 9.62 3.78
CA ALA A 316 27.96 9.10 3.51
C ALA A 316 28.92 9.27 4.71
N SER A 317 28.76 10.31 5.52
CA SER A 317 29.57 10.54 6.73
C SER A 317 29.03 9.87 7.99
N MET A 318 27.78 9.42 8.01
CA MET A 318 27.15 8.68 9.11
C MET A 318 27.80 7.32 9.39
N SER A 319 28.58 6.79 8.45
CA SER A 319 29.42 5.62 8.70
C SER A 319 30.52 5.87 9.75
N VAL A 320 30.87 7.14 10.03
CA VAL A 320 32.03 7.50 10.87
C VAL A 320 31.59 8.02 12.26
N ALA A 321 30.35 8.50 12.41
CA ALA A 321 29.89 9.17 13.63
C ALA A 321 29.34 8.25 14.76
N ASN A 322 29.36 6.93 14.59
CA ASN A 322 28.78 5.95 15.54
C ASN A 322 29.57 5.76 16.86
N GLN A 323 30.52 6.63 17.21
CA GLN A 323 31.38 6.46 18.40
C GLN A 323 30.74 6.92 19.73
N HIS A 324 29.56 7.54 19.72
CA HIS A 324 28.93 8.10 20.92
C HIS A 324 27.55 7.51 21.26
N LEU A 325 27.21 6.34 20.72
CA LEU A 325 25.95 5.68 21.07
C LEU A 325 25.93 5.30 22.57
N PRO A 326 24.79 5.46 23.27
CA PRO A 326 24.64 5.04 24.65
C PRO A 326 24.99 3.56 24.80
N VAL A 327 25.74 3.24 25.84
CA VAL A 327 26.28 1.90 26.15
C VAL A 327 25.13 0.89 26.20
N GLY A 328 25.03 0.00 25.20
CA GLY A 328 24.07 -1.11 25.21
C GLY A 328 23.47 -1.52 23.87
N PHE A 329 23.52 -0.66 22.83
CA PHE A 329 23.04 -1.03 21.49
C PHE A 329 24.20 -1.44 20.57
N PRO A 330 24.05 -2.51 19.77
CA PRO A 330 25.04 -2.86 18.76
C PRO A 330 25.17 -1.72 17.75
N ALA A 331 26.40 -1.40 17.33
CA ALA A 331 26.64 -0.46 16.24
C ALA A 331 26.12 -1.07 14.93
N VAL A 332 24.94 -0.64 14.50
CA VAL A 332 24.32 -1.05 13.23
C VAL A 332 24.63 0.02 12.19
N ASP A 333 25.18 -0.40 11.06
CA ASP A 333 25.40 0.47 9.91
C ASP A 333 24.38 0.20 8.78
N VAL A 334 24.49 0.97 7.71
CA VAL A 334 23.60 0.86 6.55
C VAL A 334 23.76 -0.50 5.85
N GLN A 335 24.96 -1.09 5.84
CA GLN A 335 25.25 -2.37 5.18
C GLN A 335 24.60 -3.54 5.93
N ALA A 336 24.67 -3.51 7.26
CA ALA A 336 23.99 -4.48 8.12
C ALA A 336 22.46 -4.46 7.89
N LEU A 337 21.86 -3.27 7.80
CA LEU A 337 20.44 -3.13 7.45
C LEU A 337 20.13 -3.64 6.04
N GLN A 338 20.98 -3.35 5.04
CA GLN A 338 20.81 -3.91 3.69
C GLN A 338 20.81 -5.45 3.69
N GLY A 339 21.66 -6.07 4.51
CA GLY A 339 21.80 -7.52 4.61
C GLY A 339 20.53 -8.25 5.09
N VAL A 340 19.68 -7.56 5.87
CA VAL A 340 18.43 -8.13 6.42
C VAL A 340 17.18 -7.78 5.62
N LEU A 341 17.28 -6.81 4.70
CA LEU A 341 16.16 -6.39 3.86
C LEU A 341 16.08 -7.22 2.57
N VAL A 342 14.86 -7.51 2.17
CA VAL A 342 14.54 -8.18 0.90
C VAL A 342 13.90 -7.16 -0.02
N ALA A 343 14.29 -7.13 -1.30
CA ALA A 343 13.73 -6.19 -2.25
C ALA A 343 13.22 -6.87 -3.52
N LEU A 344 12.15 -6.29 -4.08
CA LEU A 344 11.61 -6.61 -5.40
C LEU A 344 11.51 -5.33 -6.21
N SER A 345 11.66 -5.45 -7.53
CA SER A 345 11.49 -4.36 -8.50
C SER A 345 10.53 -4.75 -9.62
N GLY A 346 10.05 -3.75 -10.35
CA GLY A 346 9.07 -3.90 -11.41
C GLY A 346 7.61 -3.89 -10.92
N ARG A 347 6.73 -3.39 -11.78
CA ARG A 347 5.29 -3.27 -11.51
C ARG A 347 4.63 -4.61 -11.20
N GLU A 348 4.85 -5.64 -12.02
CA GLU A 348 4.24 -6.96 -11.84
C GLU A 348 4.72 -7.66 -10.55
N PRO A 349 6.04 -7.84 -10.29
CA PRO A 349 6.49 -8.50 -9.08
C PRO A 349 6.04 -7.81 -7.79
N VAL A 350 6.08 -6.47 -7.75
CA VAL A 350 5.62 -5.70 -6.59
C VAL A 350 4.11 -5.83 -6.39
N THR A 351 3.34 -5.78 -7.48
CA THR A 351 1.88 -5.94 -7.43
C THR A 351 1.49 -7.34 -6.97
N ARG A 352 2.13 -8.38 -7.54
CA ARG A 352 1.92 -9.78 -7.13
C ARG A 352 2.30 -9.96 -5.67
N HIS A 353 3.42 -9.40 -5.22
CA HIS A 353 3.80 -9.39 -3.81
C HIS A 353 2.67 -8.82 -2.94
N CYS A 354 2.22 -7.59 -3.21
CA CYS A 354 1.19 -6.94 -2.41
C CYS A 354 -0.14 -7.72 -2.41
N CYS A 355 -0.54 -8.29 -3.56
CA CYS A 355 -1.71 -9.15 -3.67
C CYS A 355 -1.57 -10.45 -2.86
N LEU A 356 -0.40 -11.08 -2.86
CA LEU A 356 -0.11 -12.25 -2.03
C LEU A 356 -0.17 -11.91 -0.54
N VAL A 357 0.40 -10.77 -0.13
CA VAL A 357 0.29 -10.27 1.25
C VAL A 357 -1.16 -10.10 1.67
N ALA A 358 -1.95 -9.41 0.84
CA ALA A 358 -3.38 -9.20 1.08
C ALA A 358 -4.16 -10.52 1.12
N ALA A 359 -3.83 -11.48 0.28
CA ALA A 359 -4.41 -12.81 0.27
C ALA A 359 -4.00 -13.67 1.48
N GLY A 360 -2.99 -13.29 2.26
CA GLY A 360 -2.45 -14.11 3.34
C GLY A 360 -1.45 -15.19 2.88
N LEU A 361 -0.98 -15.09 1.64
CA LEU A 361 -0.02 -15.98 0.98
C LEU A 361 1.39 -15.36 0.86
N GLY A 362 1.61 -14.19 1.47
CA GLY A 362 2.89 -13.48 1.39
C GLY A 362 4.06 -14.25 2.03
N PRO A 363 5.31 -13.91 1.69
CA PRO A 363 6.48 -14.58 2.25
C PRO A 363 6.50 -14.46 3.78
N GLY A 364 6.95 -15.52 4.44
CA GLY A 364 6.93 -15.63 5.91
C GLY A 364 5.55 -15.80 6.54
N SER A 365 4.49 -15.99 5.73
CA SER A 365 3.15 -16.22 6.25
C SER A 365 3.03 -17.55 6.99
N ARG A 366 2.04 -17.61 7.88
CA ARG A 366 1.57 -18.86 8.46
C ARG A 366 0.86 -19.68 7.37
N PRO A 367 0.64 -20.99 7.59
CA PRO A 367 -0.18 -21.77 6.67
C PRO A 367 -1.51 -21.06 6.38
N PHE A 368 -1.89 -21.01 5.11
CA PHE A 368 -3.04 -20.23 4.66
C PHE A 368 -4.32 -20.60 5.44
N ASN A 369 -4.93 -19.60 6.07
CA ASN A 369 -6.18 -19.74 6.80
C ASN A 369 -7.08 -18.51 6.60
N PRO A 370 -7.91 -18.49 5.55
CA PRO A 370 -8.69 -17.30 5.18
C PRO A 370 -9.74 -16.90 6.23
N PHE A 371 -10.09 -17.80 7.15
CA PHE A 371 -11.05 -17.56 8.23
C PHE A 371 -10.40 -17.15 9.56
N ASN A 372 -9.08 -17.03 9.59
CA ASN A 372 -8.38 -16.57 10.78
C ASN A 372 -8.50 -15.05 10.91
N SER A 373 -8.97 -14.57 12.06
CA SER A 373 -9.05 -13.13 12.34
C SER A 373 -7.70 -12.42 12.24
N ARG A 374 -6.60 -13.11 12.55
CA ARG A 374 -5.24 -12.56 12.38
C ARG A 374 -4.90 -12.34 10.91
N ASP A 375 -5.27 -13.28 10.04
CA ASP A 375 -5.02 -13.18 8.60
C ASP A 375 -6.01 -12.21 7.93
N ALA A 376 -7.16 -11.92 8.55
CA ALA A 376 -8.05 -10.84 8.13
C ALA A 376 -7.52 -9.45 8.53
N HIS A 377 -6.67 -9.34 9.54
CA HIS A 377 -6.17 -8.04 10.03
C HIS A 377 -5.33 -7.29 8.97
N ILE A 378 -4.58 -8.01 8.13
CA ILE A 378 -3.82 -7.39 7.04
C ILE A 378 -4.71 -6.57 6.08
N MET A 379 -5.95 -7.01 5.87
CA MET A 379 -6.91 -6.29 5.02
C MET A 379 -7.30 -4.95 5.61
N LEU A 380 -7.53 -4.91 6.93
CA LEU A 380 -7.83 -3.67 7.62
C LEU A 380 -6.64 -2.72 7.60
N GLN A 381 -5.43 -3.24 7.78
CA GLN A 381 -4.19 -2.45 7.73
C GLN A 381 -3.97 -1.87 6.33
N LEU A 382 -4.06 -2.69 5.28
CA LEU A 382 -4.00 -2.24 3.88
C LEU A 382 -5.07 -1.19 3.56
N LYS A 383 -6.31 -1.37 4.04
CA LYS A 383 -7.39 -0.39 3.84
C LYS A 383 -7.06 0.95 4.49
N ARG A 384 -6.57 0.94 5.73
CA ARG A 384 -6.23 2.18 6.44
C ARG A 384 -4.97 2.84 5.90
N THR A 385 -3.99 2.06 5.44
CA THR A 385 -2.85 2.58 4.69
C THR A 385 -3.34 3.26 3.41
N LEU A 386 -4.25 2.63 2.65
CA LEU A 386 -4.87 3.25 1.48
C LEU A 386 -5.61 4.55 1.84
N GLU A 387 -6.46 4.54 2.86
CA GLU A 387 -7.18 5.74 3.31
C GLU A 387 -6.23 6.87 3.73
N ALA A 388 -5.15 6.54 4.45
CA ALA A 388 -4.14 7.51 4.85
C ALA A 388 -3.35 8.08 3.67
N THR A 389 -3.16 7.27 2.62
CA THR A 389 -2.51 7.70 1.38
C THR A 389 -3.40 8.55 0.49
N GLU A 390 -4.71 8.29 0.48
CA GLU A 390 -5.69 9.04 -0.33
C GLU A 390 -6.26 10.25 0.38
N ALA A 391 -6.16 10.29 1.72
CA ALA A 391 -6.59 11.44 2.48
C ALA A 391 -5.91 12.69 1.89
N PRO A 392 -6.68 13.76 1.60
CA PRO A 392 -6.13 14.99 1.06
C PRO A 392 -4.90 15.41 1.88
N ALA A 393 -4.00 16.20 1.29
CA ALA A 393 -3.12 17.03 2.11
C ALA A 393 -4.02 18.03 2.83
N VAL A 394 -4.76 17.56 3.83
CA VAL A 394 -5.42 18.41 4.80
C VAL A 394 -4.26 19.18 5.38
N ILE A 395 -4.23 20.47 5.05
CA ILE A 395 -3.38 21.45 5.69
C ILE A 395 -3.63 21.20 7.17
N GLN A 396 -2.72 20.48 7.84
CA GLN A 396 -2.76 20.31 9.28
C GLN A 396 -2.41 21.69 9.82
N SER A 397 -3.41 22.57 9.77
CA SER A 397 -3.48 23.86 10.43
C SER A 397 -3.71 23.57 11.93
N THR A 398 -2.88 22.72 12.51
CA THR A 398 -2.57 22.86 13.92
C THR A 398 -1.81 24.18 14.02
N ALA A 399 -2.39 25.15 14.73
CA ALA A 399 -2.04 26.58 14.74
C ALA A 399 -0.59 26.94 15.13
N PHE A 400 0.31 25.96 15.21
CA PHE A 400 1.71 26.10 15.63
C PHE A 400 2.73 25.72 14.56
N SER A 401 2.33 25.11 13.44
CA SER A 401 3.25 24.77 12.34
C SER A 401 3.21 25.84 11.26
N SER A 402 4.37 26.45 11.01
CA SER A 402 4.57 27.51 10.01
C SER A 402 3.98 27.09 8.64
N PRO A 403 3.21 27.96 7.95
CA PRO A 403 2.51 27.64 6.70
C PRO A 403 3.43 27.27 5.52
N SER A 404 4.76 27.29 5.70
CA SER A 404 5.75 26.98 4.66
C SER A 404 6.07 25.48 4.49
N GLN A 405 5.54 24.57 5.32
CA GLN A 405 5.86 23.13 5.25
C GLN A 405 4.65 22.23 4.99
N ALA A 406 3.89 22.51 3.92
CA ALA A 406 2.92 21.54 3.43
C ALA A 406 3.65 20.31 2.90
N LEU A 407 3.54 19.18 3.63
CA LEU A 407 4.18 17.93 3.23
C LEU A 407 3.63 17.47 1.86
N PRO A 408 4.50 17.11 0.90
CA PRO A 408 4.02 16.50 -0.34
C PRO A 408 3.23 15.23 0.01
N PRO A 409 2.10 14.96 -0.68
CA PRO A 409 1.38 13.72 -0.46
C PRO A 409 2.33 12.55 -0.78
N PRO A 410 2.61 11.67 0.19
CA PRO A 410 3.63 10.66 0.02
C PRO A 410 3.26 9.64 -1.04
N CYS A 411 1.98 9.42 -1.26
CA CYS A 411 1.45 8.45 -2.21
C CYS A 411 0.57 9.18 -3.23
N ARG A 412 0.59 8.72 -4.48
CA ARG A 412 -0.29 9.23 -5.53
C ARG A 412 -1.05 8.06 -6.14
N VAL A 413 -1.31 8.15 -7.44
CA VAL A 413 -2.27 7.31 -8.15
C VAL A 413 -1.75 5.88 -8.29
N ARG A 414 -0.43 5.66 -8.42
CA ARG A 414 0.13 4.33 -8.72
C ARG A 414 0.08 3.42 -7.51
N LEU A 415 0.66 3.84 -6.38
CA LEU A 415 0.64 3.01 -5.18
C LEU A 415 -0.78 2.81 -4.64
N SER A 416 -1.66 3.83 -4.75
CA SER A 416 -3.10 3.66 -4.49
C SER A 416 -3.74 2.57 -5.37
N THR A 417 -3.39 2.53 -6.66
CA THR A 417 -3.89 1.51 -7.62
C THR A 417 -3.43 0.11 -7.21
N ILE A 418 -2.16 -0.07 -6.85
CA ILE A 418 -1.62 -1.35 -6.35
C ILE A 418 -2.33 -1.80 -5.07
N LEU A 419 -2.52 -0.89 -4.10
CA LEU A 419 -3.21 -1.20 -2.85
C LEU A 419 -4.68 -1.57 -3.07
N LYS A 420 -5.40 -0.87 -3.96
CA LYS A 420 -6.79 -1.19 -4.32
C LYS A 420 -6.90 -2.57 -4.95
N CYS A 421 -6.03 -2.91 -5.88
CA CYS A 421 -6.01 -4.23 -6.51
C CYS A 421 -5.69 -5.32 -5.50
N SER A 422 -4.73 -5.07 -4.60
CA SER A 422 -4.37 -6.00 -3.53
C SER A 422 -5.53 -6.23 -2.55
N LEU A 423 -6.26 -5.17 -2.17
CA LEU A 423 -7.48 -5.30 -1.38
C LEU A 423 -8.58 -6.09 -2.12
N SER A 424 -8.70 -5.93 -3.44
CA SER A 424 -9.62 -6.75 -4.24
C SER A 424 -9.21 -8.23 -4.20
N ALA A 425 -7.92 -8.52 -4.42
CA ALA A 425 -7.37 -9.89 -4.35
C ALA A 425 -7.63 -10.53 -2.99
N GLY A 426 -7.35 -9.80 -1.90
CA GLY A 426 -7.56 -10.31 -0.55
C GLY A 426 -9.04 -10.56 -0.20
N LYS A 427 -9.97 -9.73 -0.71
CA LYS A 427 -11.41 -9.98 -0.58
C LYS A 427 -11.84 -11.23 -1.35
N ALA A 428 -11.40 -11.36 -2.60
CA ALA A 428 -11.69 -12.51 -3.45
C ALA A 428 -11.15 -13.82 -2.85
N ALA A 429 -9.90 -13.81 -2.34
CA ALA A 429 -9.25 -14.95 -1.70
C ALA A 429 -10.00 -15.50 -0.46
N ARG A 430 -10.87 -14.68 0.16
CA ARG A 430 -11.66 -15.05 1.34
C ARG A 430 -13.15 -15.27 1.03
N SER A 431 -13.54 -15.16 -0.24
CA SER A 431 -14.92 -15.33 -0.68
C SER A 431 -15.15 -16.77 -1.16
N PRO A 432 -16.03 -17.55 -0.51
CA PRO A 432 -16.37 -18.90 -0.97
C PRO A 432 -16.98 -18.93 -2.38
N ASN A 433 -17.56 -17.82 -2.83
CA ASN A 433 -18.11 -17.69 -4.19
C ASN A 433 -17.02 -17.55 -5.24
N CYS A 434 -15.84 -17.05 -4.86
CA CYS A 434 -14.70 -16.88 -5.77
C CYS A 434 -13.72 -18.05 -5.68
N VAL A 435 -13.54 -18.61 -4.48
CA VAL A 435 -12.62 -19.72 -4.20
C VAL A 435 -13.33 -20.75 -3.33
N PRO A 436 -14.16 -21.65 -3.90
CA PRO A 436 -14.92 -22.63 -3.12
C PRO A 436 -14.01 -23.61 -2.34
N GLU A 437 -12.77 -23.82 -2.79
CA GLU A 437 -11.75 -24.69 -2.17
C GLU A 437 -11.36 -24.24 -0.77
N ILE A 438 -11.70 -23.00 -0.36
CA ILE A 438 -11.47 -22.55 1.01
C ILE A 438 -12.49 -23.15 1.99
N LEU A 439 -13.67 -23.61 1.55
CA LEU A 439 -14.75 -24.08 2.44
C LEU A 439 -14.31 -25.19 3.41
N PRO A 440 -13.55 -26.22 2.99
CA PRO A 440 -12.99 -27.22 3.90
C PRO A 440 -12.09 -26.65 4.99
N LEU A 441 -11.56 -25.43 4.83
CA LEU A 441 -10.72 -24.76 5.82
C LEU A 441 -11.53 -24.05 6.93
N LYS A 442 -12.84 -23.87 6.75
CA LYS A 442 -13.71 -23.19 7.73
C LYS A 442 -13.70 -23.86 9.10
N ARG A 443 -13.54 -25.19 9.13
CA ARG A 443 -13.40 -25.98 10.37
C ARG A 443 -12.19 -25.58 11.23
N PHE A 444 -11.13 -25.02 10.62
CA PHE A 444 -9.94 -24.55 11.36
C PHE A 444 -10.11 -23.14 11.93
N GLY A 445 -11.02 -22.32 11.38
CA GLY A 445 -11.27 -20.96 11.87
C GLY A 445 -12.33 -20.90 12.99
N ALA A 446 -13.25 -21.87 13.02
CA ALA A 446 -14.48 -21.78 13.82
C ALA A 446 -14.37 -22.24 15.29
N ASN A 447 -13.23 -22.75 15.76
CA ASN A 447 -13.14 -23.31 17.11
C ASN A 447 -12.35 -22.39 18.08
N PRO A 448 -13.02 -21.40 18.73
CA PRO A 448 -12.37 -20.46 19.64
C PRO A 448 -11.76 -21.14 20.88
N ARG A 449 -12.17 -22.38 21.19
CA ARG A 449 -11.61 -23.18 22.30
C ARG A 449 -10.33 -23.93 21.94
N SER A 450 -9.99 -24.06 20.65
CA SER A 450 -8.75 -24.73 20.22
C SER A 450 -7.48 -23.89 20.43
N GLY A 451 -7.58 -22.79 21.18
CA GLY A 451 -6.59 -21.72 21.31
C GLY A 451 -5.16 -22.10 21.69
N ARG A 452 -4.84 -23.37 22.00
CA ARG A 452 -3.45 -23.83 22.22
C ARG A 452 -3.13 -25.25 21.75
N TYR A 453 -4.08 -26.00 21.20
CA TYR A 453 -3.80 -27.36 20.72
C TYR A 453 -4.14 -27.44 19.24
N ALA A 454 -3.12 -27.15 18.42
CA ALA A 454 -3.09 -27.61 17.05
C ALA A 454 -3.25 -29.13 17.10
N LEU A 455 -4.46 -29.63 16.85
CA LEU A 455 -4.60 -31.02 16.45
C LEU A 455 -3.61 -31.22 15.30
N PRO A 456 -2.82 -32.31 15.33
CA PRO A 456 -1.84 -32.57 14.29
C PRO A 456 -2.54 -32.45 12.95
N ILE A 457 -2.07 -31.51 12.13
CA ILE A 457 -2.65 -31.22 10.82
C ILE A 457 -2.63 -32.54 10.06
N SER A 458 -3.82 -33.06 9.74
CA SER A 458 -3.91 -34.34 9.04
C SER A 458 -3.31 -34.21 7.64
N ALA A 459 -2.98 -35.34 7.01
CA ALA A 459 -2.54 -35.31 5.61
C ALA A 459 -3.60 -34.66 4.70
N ALA A 460 -4.88 -34.98 4.93
CA ALA A 460 -6.00 -34.38 4.21
C ALA A 460 -6.09 -32.85 4.41
N ASP A 461 -5.76 -32.35 5.60
CA ASP A 461 -5.76 -30.91 5.87
C ASP A 461 -4.65 -30.17 5.11
N ARG A 462 -3.48 -30.81 4.96
CA ARG A 462 -2.40 -30.26 4.13
C ARG A 462 -2.81 -30.20 2.67
N THR A 463 -3.39 -31.28 2.14
CA THR A 463 -3.87 -31.34 0.76
C THR A 463 -4.95 -30.28 0.50
N ALA A 464 -5.92 -30.13 1.41
CA ALA A 464 -6.97 -29.12 1.28
C ALA A 464 -6.40 -27.68 1.31
N ARG A 465 -5.36 -27.42 2.11
CA ARG A 465 -4.69 -26.12 2.13
C ARG A 465 -3.95 -25.85 0.83
N THR A 466 -3.17 -26.81 0.33
CA THR A 466 -2.45 -26.66 -0.94
C THR A 466 -3.42 -26.39 -2.10
N ALA A 467 -4.51 -27.16 -2.18
CA ALA A 467 -5.56 -26.93 -3.19
C ALA A 467 -6.19 -25.53 -3.07
N ALA A 468 -6.45 -25.07 -1.84
CA ALA A 468 -6.97 -23.72 -1.60
C ALA A 468 -5.95 -22.62 -1.95
N GLU A 469 -4.66 -22.81 -1.64
CA GLU A 469 -3.59 -21.88 -1.99
C GLU A 469 -3.48 -21.72 -3.51
N GLU A 470 -3.47 -22.83 -4.26
CA GLU A 470 -3.44 -22.83 -5.73
C GLU A 470 -4.69 -22.14 -6.33
N ALA A 471 -5.87 -22.45 -5.80
CA ALA A 471 -7.12 -21.84 -6.24
C ALA A 471 -7.17 -20.32 -5.96
N VAL A 472 -6.65 -19.87 -4.81
CA VAL A 472 -6.51 -18.43 -4.51
C VAL A 472 -5.57 -17.73 -5.49
N LEU A 473 -4.44 -18.37 -5.82
CA LEU A 473 -3.51 -17.80 -6.80
C LEU A 473 -4.20 -17.61 -8.15
N ALA A 474 -4.84 -18.66 -8.67
CA ALA A 474 -5.48 -18.66 -9.98
C ALA A 474 -6.70 -17.73 -10.07
N SER A 475 -7.58 -17.76 -9.06
CA SER A 475 -8.90 -17.10 -9.13
C SER A 475 -8.94 -15.71 -8.50
N ALA A 476 -8.01 -15.38 -7.59
CA ALA A 476 -8.02 -14.09 -6.88
C ALA A 476 -6.78 -13.24 -7.14
N VAL A 477 -5.58 -13.81 -7.04
CA VAL A 477 -4.32 -13.05 -7.13
C VAL A 477 -4.01 -12.69 -8.58
N GLU A 478 -3.87 -13.66 -9.49
CA GLU A 478 -3.47 -13.39 -10.87
C GLU A 478 -4.44 -12.48 -11.65
N PRO A 479 -5.77 -12.60 -11.52
CA PRO A 479 -6.70 -11.64 -12.13
C PRO A 479 -6.52 -10.21 -11.60
N ALA A 480 -6.28 -10.04 -10.30
CA ALA A 480 -6.05 -8.73 -9.70
C ALA A 480 -4.70 -8.13 -10.14
N VAL A 481 -3.66 -8.95 -10.27
CA VAL A 481 -2.35 -8.52 -10.79
C VAL A 481 -2.50 -8.04 -12.24
N ARG A 482 -3.11 -8.83 -13.13
CA ARG A 482 -3.35 -8.44 -14.54
C ARG A 482 -4.16 -7.14 -14.66
N ARG A 483 -5.23 -7.02 -13.87
CA ARG A 483 -6.02 -5.79 -13.82
C ARG A 483 -5.17 -4.59 -13.39
N CYS A 484 -4.37 -4.75 -12.34
CA CYS A 484 -3.49 -3.70 -11.86
C CYS A 484 -2.44 -3.31 -12.89
N GLN A 485 -1.83 -4.26 -13.60
CA GLN A 485 -0.91 -3.96 -14.69
C GLN A 485 -1.59 -3.13 -15.78
N THR A 486 -2.82 -3.50 -16.16
CA THR A 486 -3.61 -2.73 -17.13
C THR A 486 -3.89 -1.31 -16.63
N ASP A 487 -4.29 -1.16 -15.37
CA ASP A 487 -4.57 0.15 -14.77
C ASP A 487 -3.30 1.00 -14.67
N LEU A 488 -2.15 0.42 -14.30
CA LEU A 488 -0.86 1.13 -14.26
C LEU A 488 -0.37 1.52 -15.67
N GLN A 489 -0.57 0.66 -16.67
CA GLN A 489 -0.27 1.00 -18.07
C GLN A 489 -1.12 2.17 -18.56
N ALA A 490 -2.40 2.20 -18.16
CA ALA A 490 -3.30 3.30 -18.48
C ALA A 490 -2.83 4.63 -17.87
N LEU A 491 -2.24 4.60 -16.67
CA LEU A 491 -1.68 5.79 -16.02
C LEU A 491 -0.45 6.33 -16.77
N CYS A 492 0.41 5.44 -17.28
CA CYS A 492 1.56 5.84 -18.08
C CYS A 492 1.13 6.54 -19.39
N SER A 493 -0.05 6.16 -19.91
CA SER A 493 -0.63 6.76 -21.11
C SER A 493 -1.40 8.05 -20.83
N ALA A 494 -1.55 8.48 -19.56
CA ALA A 494 -2.36 9.63 -19.21
C ALA A 494 -1.85 10.94 -19.83
N ASP A 495 -0.54 11.16 -19.84
CA ASP A 495 0.07 12.35 -20.45
C ASP A 495 -0.04 12.31 -21.98
N VAL A 496 0.11 11.14 -22.59
CA VAL A 496 -0.11 10.94 -24.03
C VAL A 496 -1.56 11.26 -24.39
N ILE A 497 -2.53 10.75 -23.63
CA ILE A 497 -3.96 11.04 -23.81
C ILE A 497 -4.24 12.53 -23.65
N LYS A 498 -3.61 13.19 -22.66
CA LYS A 498 -3.78 14.63 -22.43
C LYS A 498 -3.23 15.45 -23.60
N ARG A 499 -2.05 15.11 -24.13
CA ARG A 499 -1.46 15.74 -25.31
C ARG A 499 -2.32 15.53 -26.56
N LEU A 500 -2.70 14.29 -26.84
CA LEU A 500 -3.57 13.95 -27.98
C LEU A 500 -4.87 14.75 -27.96
N ARG A 501 -5.50 14.91 -26.79
CA ARG A 501 -6.73 15.71 -26.65
C ARG A 501 -6.47 17.19 -26.93
N ALA A 502 -5.38 17.75 -26.40
CA ALA A 502 -5.03 19.14 -26.64
C ALA A 502 -4.74 19.42 -28.12
N GLU A 503 -4.00 18.53 -28.78
CA GLU A 503 -3.68 18.62 -30.22
C GLU A 503 -4.94 18.47 -31.09
N ALA A 504 -5.81 17.51 -30.77
CA ALA A 504 -7.08 17.33 -31.46
C ALA A 504 -8.03 18.53 -31.29
N GLU A 505 -8.10 19.11 -30.09
CA GLU A 505 -8.88 20.33 -29.82
C GLU A 505 -8.31 21.54 -30.58
N ALA A 506 -6.99 21.68 -30.64
CA ALA A 506 -6.32 22.73 -31.41
C ALA A 506 -6.61 22.60 -32.91
N ALA A 507 -6.51 21.39 -33.48
CA ALA A 507 -6.82 21.14 -34.89
C ALA A 507 -8.30 21.42 -35.23
N ALA A 508 -9.23 21.02 -34.35
CA ALA A 508 -10.64 21.35 -34.52
C ALA A 508 -10.90 22.86 -34.44
N ALA A 509 -10.20 23.58 -33.57
CA ALA A 509 -10.31 25.03 -33.44
C ALA A 509 -9.75 25.76 -34.67
N GLU A 510 -8.64 25.28 -35.24
CA GLU A 510 -8.05 25.83 -36.48
C GLU A 510 -9.03 25.71 -37.66
N VAL A 511 -9.67 24.55 -37.83
CA VAL A 511 -10.69 24.34 -38.87
C VAL A 511 -11.88 25.29 -38.70
N LEU A 512 -12.35 25.48 -37.46
CA LEU A 512 -13.44 26.41 -37.17
C LEU A 512 -13.04 27.87 -37.45
N ALA A 513 -11.83 28.27 -37.07
CA ALA A 513 -11.31 29.62 -37.32
C ALA A 513 -11.14 29.89 -38.82
N ALA A 514 -10.66 28.91 -39.59
CA ALA A 514 -10.54 29.00 -41.04
C ALA A 514 -11.91 29.12 -41.74
N THR A 515 -12.96 28.49 -41.20
CA THR A 515 -14.29 28.44 -41.83
C THR A 515 -15.18 29.62 -41.46
N TYR A 516 -15.19 30.03 -40.18
CA TYR A 516 -16.14 31.03 -39.65
C TYR A 516 -15.46 32.32 -39.17
N GLY A 517 -14.13 32.39 -39.16
CA GLY A 517 -13.40 33.50 -38.57
C GLY A 517 -13.66 33.63 -37.06
N PRO A 518 -13.78 34.85 -36.51
CA PRO A 518 -13.90 35.07 -35.06
C PRO A 518 -15.28 34.73 -34.48
N ILE A 519 -16.33 34.63 -35.31
CA ILE A 519 -17.71 34.43 -34.86
C ILE A 519 -18.15 33.01 -35.22
N ILE A 520 -17.97 32.08 -34.29
CA ILE A 520 -18.39 30.68 -34.46
C ILE A 520 -19.82 30.51 -33.92
N PRO A 521 -20.79 30.04 -34.73
CA PRO A 521 -22.12 29.71 -34.22
C PRO A 521 -22.05 28.66 -33.11
N MET A 522 -22.72 28.93 -31.98
CA MET A 522 -22.70 28.04 -30.80
C MET A 522 -23.15 26.61 -31.13
N GLY A 523 -24.14 26.45 -32.02
CA GLY A 523 -24.61 25.15 -32.49
C GLY A 523 -23.52 24.34 -33.20
N THR A 524 -22.77 24.98 -34.10
CA THR A 524 -21.64 24.35 -34.80
C THR A 524 -20.54 23.97 -33.83
N LEU A 525 -20.18 24.85 -32.89
CA LEU A 525 -19.17 24.55 -31.86
C LEU A 525 -19.54 23.30 -31.06
N GLN A 526 -20.79 23.17 -30.64
CA GLN A 526 -21.27 21.98 -29.91
C GLN A 526 -21.23 20.72 -30.78
N GLN A 527 -21.58 20.82 -32.06
CA GLN A 527 -21.56 19.69 -32.98
C GLN A 527 -20.13 19.22 -33.31
N VAL A 528 -19.19 20.15 -33.47
CA VAL A 528 -17.76 19.83 -33.62
C VAL A 528 -17.25 19.16 -32.35
N ARG A 529 -17.51 19.71 -31.16
CA ARG A 529 -17.10 19.08 -29.89
C ARG A 529 -17.60 17.64 -29.74
N ARG A 530 -18.88 17.37 -30.07
CA ARG A 530 -19.43 16.01 -30.04
C ARG A 530 -18.74 15.08 -31.04
N SER A 531 -18.42 15.58 -32.23
CA SER A 531 -17.74 14.82 -33.28
C SER A 531 -16.29 14.51 -32.89
N THR A 532 -15.55 15.51 -32.40
CA THR A 532 -14.20 15.34 -31.83
C THR A 532 -14.19 14.30 -30.71
N GLN A 533 -15.16 14.35 -29.78
CA GLN A 533 -15.27 13.37 -28.70
C GLN A 533 -15.52 11.94 -29.20
N ARG A 534 -16.33 11.77 -30.27
CA ARG A 534 -16.55 10.46 -30.88
C ARG A 534 -15.28 9.92 -31.51
N VAL A 535 -14.55 10.74 -32.26
CA VAL A 535 -13.28 10.35 -32.89
C VAL A 535 -12.22 9.99 -31.84
N LEU A 536 -12.14 10.76 -30.75
CA LEU A 536 -11.17 10.53 -29.67
C LEU A 536 -11.50 9.33 -28.77
N HIS A 537 -12.72 8.78 -28.81
CA HIS A 537 -13.14 7.71 -27.90
C HIS A 537 -12.30 6.44 -28.07
N THR A 538 -12.29 5.85 -29.27
CA THR A 538 -11.57 4.59 -29.55
C THR A 538 -10.05 4.74 -29.33
N PRO A 539 -9.38 5.80 -29.81
CA PRO A 539 -7.95 6.03 -29.54
C PRO A 539 -7.64 6.21 -28.04
N THR A 540 -8.50 6.91 -27.29
CA THR A 540 -8.30 7.05 -25.83
C THR A 540 -8.42 5.70 -25.13
N VAL A 541 -9.36 4.84 -25.54
CA VAL A 541 -9.53 3.49 -24.98
C VAL A 541 -8.31 2.62 -25.33
N ALA A 542 -7.83 2.69 -26.57
CA ALA A 542 -6.63 1.99 -27.02
C ALA A 542 -5.37 2.43 -26.25
N LEU A 543 -5.15 3.73 -26.07
CA LEU A 543 -4.06 4.24 -25.24
C LEU A 543 -4.16 3.75 -23.79
N ARG A 544 -5.37 3.73 -23.22
CA ARG A 544 -5.59 3.20 -21.85
C ARG A 544 -5.30 1.71 -21.74
N SER A 545 -5.49 0.93 -22.80
CA SER A 545 -5.12 -0.49 -22.83
C SER A 545 -3.65 -0.73 -23.18
N GLY A 546 -2.84 0.34 -23.28
CA GLY A 546 -1.42 0.25 -23.63
C GLY A 546 -1.17 -0.01 -25.12
N GLN A 547 -2.18 0.10 -25.98
CA GLN A 547 -2.00 -0.02 -27.42
C GLN A 547 -1.38 1.26 -27.99
N ALA A 548 -0.44 1.09 -28.91
CA ALA A 548 0.10 2.20 -29.67
C ALA A 548 -1.01 2.80 -30.55
N VAL A 549 -1.07 4.13 -30.59
CA VAL A 549 -2.02 4.90 -31.39
C VAL A 549 -1.23 5.89 -32.22
N ASP A 550 -1.49 5.93 -33.52
CA ASP A 550 -1.00 6.97 -34.42
C ASP A 550 -1.72 8.28 -34.08
N THR A 551 -1.06 9.14 -33.31
CA THR A 551 -1.62 10.42 -32.85
C THR A 551 -1.90 11.35 -34.02
N ASP A 552 -1.05 11.35 -35.05
CA ASP A 552 -1.17 12.24 -36.20
C ASP A 552 -2.38 11.86 -37.07
N ALA A 553 -2.61 10.56 -37.27
CA ALA A 553 -3.80 10.07 -37.95
C ALA A 553 -5.09 10.45 -37.19
N VAL A 554 -5.08 10.37 -35.86
CA VAL A 554 -6.23 10.75 -35.03
C VAL A 554 -6.50 12.26 -35.11
N VAL A 555 -5.46 13.09 -35.03
CA VAL A 555 -5.59 14.56 -35.14
C VAL A 555 -6.13 14.93 -36.52
N ARG A 556 -5.66 14.28 -37.59
CA ARG A 556 -6.18 14.48 -38.95
C ARG A 556 -7.66 14.09 -39.07
N ALA A 557 -8.05 12.93 -38.53
CA ALA A 557 -9.44 12.50 -38.52
C ALA A 557 -10.36 13.47 -37.74
N VAL A 558 -9.84 14.11 -36.67
CA VAL A 558 -10.56 15.16 -35.95
C VAL A 558 -10.73 16.41 -36.81
N ALA A 559 -9.70 16.84 -37.52
CA ALA A 559 -9.77 17.98 -38.43
C ALA A 559 -10.77 17.73 -39.58
N GLU A 560 -10.77 16.54 -40.17
CA GLU A 560 -11.73 16.12 -41.20
C GLU A 560 -13.16 16.10 -40.66
N ALA A 561 -13.39 15.53 -39.48
CA ALA A 561 -14.71 15.52 -38.85
C ALA A 561 -15.20 16.94 -38.49
N ALA A 562 -14.30 17.83 -38.06
CA ALA A 562 -14.62 19.23 -37.81
C ALA A 562 -14.99 19.95 -39.12
N SER A 563 -14.25 19.70 -40.21
CA SER A 563 -14.50 20.28 -41.54
C SER A 563 -15.85 19.83 -42.10
N ALA A 564 -16.20 18.56 -41.95
CA ALA A 564 -17.49 18.01 -42.39
C ALA A 564 -18.69 18.64 -41.65
N VAL A 565 -18.51 19.02 -40.38
CA VAL A 565 -19.54 19.72 -39.60
C VAL A 565 -19.58 21.22 -39.92
N ALA A 566 -18.42 21.83 -40.17
CA ALA A 566 -18.29 23.25 -40.46
C ALA A 566 -18.78 23.61 -41.89
N THR A 567 -18.69 22.67 -42.82
CA THR A 567 -19.22 22.85 -44.17
C THR A 567 -20.75 22.78 -44.10
N PRO A 568 -21.49 23.88 -44.36
CA PRO A 568 -22.94 23.83 -44.36
C PRO A 568 -23.36 22.81 -45.42
N SER A 569 -23.98 21.71 -44.97
CA SER A 569 -24.66 20.78 -45.88
C SER A 569 -25.56 21.65 -46.73
N ALA A 570 -25.25 21.80 -48.01
CA ALA A 570 -26.12 22.45 -48.97
C ALA A 570 -27.42 21.63 -48.94
N LYS A 571 -28.35 22.02 -48.08
CA LYS A 571 -29.69 21.44 -48.11
C LYS A 571 -30.14 21.70 -49.55
N PRO A 572 -30.50 20.66 -50.31
CA PRO A 572 -31.05 20.87 -51.63
C PRO A 572 -32.19 21.85 -51.42
N VAL A 573 -32.04 23.05 -52.00
CA VAL A 573 -33.10 24.04 -52.01
C VAL A 573 -34.28 23.30 -52.65
N PRO A 574 -35.42 23.16 -51.97
CA PRO A 574 -36.57 22.51 -52.60
C PRO A 574 -36.82 23.24 -53.92
N GLY A 575 -36.76 22.50 -55.02
CA GLY A 575 -36.96 23.03 -56.36
C GLY A 575 -38.32 23.73 -56.46
N PRO A 576 -38.44 24.72 -57.36
CA PRO A 576 -39.58 25.63 -57.44
C PRO A 576 -40.93 24.91 -57.57
#